data_AF-A0A936D232-F1
#
_entry.id   AF-A0A936D232-F1
#
_cell.length_a   1.000
_cell.length_b   1.000
_cell.length_c   1.000
_cell.angle_alpha   90.00
_cell.angle_beta   90.00
_cell.angle_gamma   90.00
#
_symmetry.space_group_name_H-M   'P 1'
#
loop_
_entity.id
_entity.type
_entity.pdbx_description
1 polymer ?
#
loop_
_entity_poly.entity_id
_entity_poly.type
_entity_poly.pdbx_seq_one_letter_code
_entity_poly.pdbx_strand_id
1 'polypeptide(L)'
;MKFSKSTQVLFIISLLISYGAIADERSYGNIFIDKVGSVYDGDTFYVNINQWPDIIGKNIAVRLKNVDTPEMKGACYQEILKAREAKKFTVQALRSAKKIELKNMSRDKYFRIDADVFVDDADLAQELIKHQLGVAYSGGIKPDWCQ
;
A
#
# COMPACT_ATOMS: atom_id res chain seq x y z
N MET A 1 -23.06 14.55 53.47
CA MET A 1 -21.63 14.60 53.07
C MET A 1 -21.46 15.70 52.02
N LYS A 2 -20.83 16.83 52.38
CA LYS A 2 -20.53 17.93 51.45
C LYS A 2 -19.20 17.62 50.78
N PHE A 3 -19.22 17.23 49.51
CA PHE A 3 -18.00 17.05 48.74
C PHE A 3 -17.36 18.42 48.48
N SER A 4 -16.04 18.51 48.71
CA SER A 4 -15.26 19.71 48.43
C SER A 4 -15.25 19.99 46.92
N LYS A 5 -15.34 21.26 46.51
CA LYS A 5 -15.25 21.69 45.10
C LYS A 5 -13.99 21.13 44.40
N SER A 6 -12.92 20.89 45.16
CA SER A 6 -11.67 20.31 44.65
C SER A 6 -11.80 18.82 44.26
N THR A 7 -12.66 18.06 44.94
CA THR A 7 -12.91 16.64 44.64
C THR A 7 -13.80 16.45 43.40
N GLN A 8 -14.68 17.41 43.11
CA GLN A 8 -15.50 17.42 41.87
C GLN A 8 -14.69 17.74 40.62
N VAL A 9 -13.65 18.58 40.72
CA VAL A 9 -12.78 18.92 39.58
C VAL A 9 -11.91 17.73 39.16
N LEU A 10 -11.42 16.92 40.11
CA LEU A 10 -10.61 15.74 39.80
C LEU A 10 -11.40 14.65 39.05
N PHE A 11 -12.68 14.47 39.35
CA PHE A 11 -13.53 13.49 38.66
C PHE A 11 -13.82 13.88 37.20
N ILE A 12 -14.01 15.17 36.92
CA ILE A 12 -14.29 15.69 35.57
C ILE A 12 -13.06 15.56 34.66
N ILE A 13 -11.83 15.70 35.21
CA ILE A 13 -10.60 15.52 34.44
C ILE A 13 -10.36 14.05 34.08
N SER A 14 -10.75 13.08 34.93
CA SER A 14 -10.62 11.65 34.59
C SER A 14 -11.59 11.21 33.48
N LEU A 15 -12.77 11.82 33.38
CA LEU A 15 -13.77 11.50 32.35
C LEU A 15 -13.36 11.96 30.94
N LEU A 16 -12.47 12.97 30.85
CA LEU A 16 -11.95 13.51 29.59
C LEU A 16 -10.80 12.69 28.99
N ILE A 17 -10.16 11.82 29.78
CA ILE A 17 -9.03 11.00 29.30
C ILE A 17 -9.53 9.70 28.62
N SER A 18 -10.75 9.25 28.94
CA SER A 18 -11.36 8.06 28.34
C SER A 18 -11.90 8.24 26.92
N TYR A 19 -11.90 9.46 26.37
CA TYR A 19 -12.17 9.72 24.95
C TYR A 19 -10.88 9.74 24.11
N GLY A 20 -9.81 9.10 24.60
CA GLY A 20 -8.60 8.85 23.82
C GLY A 20 -8.92 8.04 22.57
N ALA A 21 -9.15 8.75 21.46
CA ALA A 21 -8.99 8.34 20.09
C ALA A 21 -9.14 6.84 19.81
N ILE A 22 -10.38 6.37 19.66
CA ILE A 22 -10.60 5.27 18.71
C ILE A 22 -10.33 5.91 17.34
N ALA A 23 -9.09 5.83 16.88
CA ALA A 23 -8.78 6.07 15.47
C ALA A 23 -9.58 5.03 14.70
N ASP A 24 -10.68 5.47 14.09
CA ASP A 24 -11.41 4.68 13.11
C ASP A 24 -10.45 4.40 11.96
N GLU A 25 -9.76 3.25 12.00
CA GLU A 25 -9.05 2.74 10.84
C GLU A 25 -10.10 2.48 9.77
N ARG A 26 -10.33 3.49 8.93
CA ARG A 26 -11.23 3.38 7.78
C ARG A 26 -10.75 2.23 6.93
N SER A 27 -11.44 1.10 7.03
CA SER A 27 -11.23 -0.05 6.19
C SER A 27 -12.14 0.05 4.98
N TYR A 28 -11.58 -0.18 3.79
CA TYR A 28 -12.32 -0.24 2.54
C TYR A 28 -12.69 -1.70 2.17
N GLY A 29 -12.50 -2.64 3.10
CA GLY A 29 -12.63 -4.07 2.87
C GLY A 29 -11.51 -4.65 1.99
N ASN A 30 -11.59 -5.95 1.73
CA ASN A 30 -10.74 -6.61 0.75
C ASN A 30 -11.46 -6.66 -0.60
N ILE A 31 -10.68 -6.68 -1.68
CA ILE A 31 -11.25 -6.73 -3.03
C ILE A 31 -10.43 -7.62 -3.96
N PHE A 32 -11.11 -8.42 -4.76
CA PHE A 32 -10.48 -9.17 -5.83
C PHE A 32 -10.44 -8.33 -7.10
N ILE A 33 -9.33 -8.38 -7.82
CA ILE A 33 -9.15 -7.64 -9.06
C ILE A 33 -9.76 -8.41 -10.23
N ASP A 34 -10.59 -7.75 -11.03
CA ASP A 34 -11.20 -8.34 -12.23
C ASP A 34 -10.19 -8.48 -13.38
N LYS A 35 -9.36 -7.46 -13.57
CA LYS A 35 -8.40 -7.42 -14.69
C LYS A 35 -7.18 -6.59 -14.35
N VAL A 36 -6.01 -7.15 -14.65
CA VAL A 36 -4.75 -6.41 -14.65
C VAL A 36 -4.58 -5.70 -16.00
N GLY A 37 -4.27 -4.41 -15.92
CA GLY A 37 -3.92 -3.55 -17.04
C GLY A 37 -2.41 -3.56 -17.30
N SER A 38 -1.82 -2.38 -17.43
CA SER A 38 -0.37 -2.22 -17.58
C SER A 38 0.35 -2.34 -16.23
N VAL A 39 1.59 -2.80 -16.27
CA VAL A 39 2.52 -2.72 -15.13
C VAL A 39 3.47 -1.57 -15.42
N TYR A 40 3.57 -0.60 -14.51
CA TYR A 40 4.39 0.58 -14.69
C TYR A 40 5.85 0.26 -14.37
N ASP A 41 6.12 -0.21 -13.15
CA ASP A 41 7.42 -0.61 -12.61
C ASP A 41 7.26 -1.84 -11.67
N GLY A 42 8.17 -2.05 -10.72
CA GLY A 42 8.13 -3.20 -9.82
C GLY A 42 6.99 -3.14 -8.80
N ASP A 43 6.67 -1.96 -8.29
CA ASP A 43 5.70 -1.75 -7.20
C ASP A 43 4.38 -1.11 -7.65
N THR A 44 4.25 -0.69 -8.91
CA THR A 44 3.07 0.02 -9.41
C THR A 44 2.48 -0.62 -10.66
N PHE A 45 1.18 -0.90 -10.63
CA PHE A 45 0.43 -1.47 -11.77
C PHE A 45 -1.00 -0.91 -11.84
N TYR A 46 -1.67 -1.10 -12.97
CA TYR A 46 -3.02 -0.63 -13.22
C TYR A 46 -3.99 -1.80 -13.24
N VAL A 47 -5.20 -1.58 -12.74
CA VAL A 47 -6.25 -2.60 -12.67
C VAL A 47 -7.62 -2.03 -13.06
N ASN A 48 -8.54 -2.93 -13.39
CA ASN A 48 -9.97 -2.64 -13.39
C ASN A 48 -10.63 -3.35 -12.21
N ILE A 49 -11.50 -2.61 -11.53
CA ILE A 49 -12.35 -3.08 -10.43
C ILE A 49 -13.80 -2.78 -10.83
N ASN A 50 -14.49 -3.78 -11.36
CA ASN A 50 -15.82 -3.64 -11.98
C ASN A 50 -16.93 -3.38 -10.95
N GLN A 51 -16.73 -3.78 -9.69
CA GLN A 51 -17.67 -3.50 -8.61
C GLN A 51 -17.66 -2.04 -8.14
N TRP A 52 -16.75 -1.21 -8.65
CA TRP A 52 -16.67 0.22 -8.35
C TRP A 52 -17.08 1.07 -9.56
N PRO A 53 -17.55 2.31 -9.36
CA PRO A 53 -17.79 3.24 -10.45
C PRO A 53 -16.55 3.43 -11.34
N ASP A 54 -16.75 3.47 -12.66
CA ASP A 54 -15.68 3.60 -13.67
C ASP A 54 -14.64 4.68 -13.32
N ILE A 55 -15.09 5.83 -12.81
CA ILE A 55 -14.23 6.97 -12.44
C ILE A 55 -13.17 6.64 -11.38
N ILE A 56 -13.41 5.63 -10.53
CA ILE A 56 -12.48 5.20 -9.48
C ILE A 56 -12.04 3.72 -9.60
N GLY A 57 -12.71 2.93 -10.44
CA GLY A 57 -12.44 1.50 -10.61
C GLY A 57 -11.74 1.15 -11.92
N LYS A 58 -11.89 1.95 -12.98
CA LYS A 58 -11.34 1.63 -14.31
C LYS A 58 -9.93 2.19 -14.46
N ASN A 59 -8.99 1.33 -14.87
CA ASN A 59 -7.58 1.67 -15.05
C ASN A 59 -7.01 2.44 -13.86
N ILE A 60 -7.35 2.01 -12.64
CA ILE A 60 -6.88 2.63 -11.41
C ILE A 60 -5.49 2.09 -11.07
N ALA A 61 -4.58 2.98 -10.68
CA ALA A 61 -3.24 2.61 -10.26
C ALA A 61 -3.26 2.04 -8.84
N VAL A 62 -2.58 0.91 -8.67
CA VAL A 62 -2.30 0.25 -7.40
C VAL A 62 -0.79 0.30 -7.19
N ARG A 63 -0.38 0.75 -6.00
CA ARG A 63 1.00 0.70 -5.53
C ARG A 63 1.10 -0.24 -4.34
N LEU A 64 2.13 -1.08 -4.34
CA LEU A 64 2.41 -1.99 -3.25
C LEU A 64 2.78 -1.20 -2.00
N LYS A 65 2.19 -1.59 -0.86
CA LYS A 65 2.61 -1.10 0.45
C LYS A 65 3.95 -1.70 0.86
N ASN A 66 4.66 -0.96 1.71
CA ASN A 66 5.83 -1.42 2.45
C ASN A 66 7.04 -1.86 1.59
N VAL A 67 7.06 -1.53 0.30
CA VAL A 67 8.17 -1.82 -0.61
C VAL A 67 8.48 -0.60 -1.48
N ASP A 68 9.76 -0.43 -1.81
CA ASP A 68 10.24 0.47 -2.84
C ASP A 68 11.02 -0.35 -3.87
N THR A 69 10.77 -0.11 -5.16
CA THR A 69 11.49 -0.78 -6.26
C THR A 69 12.22 0.27 -7.09
N PRO A 70 13.31 -0.09 -7.80
CA PRO A 70 14.02 0.83 -8.66
C PRO A 70 13.09 1.41 -9.75
N GLU A 71 13.26 2.68 -10.08
CA GLU A 71 12.33 3.41 -10.92
C GLU A 71 12.64 3.23 -12.42
N MET A 72 11.61 3.12 -13.25
CA MET A 72 11.79 2.96 -14.72
C MET A 72 12.47 4.16 -15.40
N LYS A 73 12.45 5.31 -14.74
CA LYS A 73 13.14 6.55 -15.13
C LYS A 73 14.22 6.91 -14.09
N GLY A 74 14.94 5.89 -13.63
CA GLY A 74 16.00 6.01 -12.64
C GLY A 74 17.13 6.96 -13.04
N ALA A 75 17.92 7.37 -12.05
CA ALA A 75 19.00 8.34 -12.19
C ALA A 75 20.21 7.81 -13.00
N CYS A 76 20.34 6.49 -13.11
CA CYS A 76 21.47 5.84 -13.77
C CYS A 76 21.04 4.56 -14.49
N TYR A 77 21.94 4.03 -15.33
CA TYR A 77 21.68 2.84 -16.12
C TYR A 77 21.46 1.57 -15.28
N GLN A 78 22.19 1.40 -14.17
CA GLN A 78 22.03 0.25 -13.27
C GLN A 78 20.63 0.21 -12.64
N GLU A 79 20.14 1.35 -12.16
CA GLU A 79 18.77 1.47 -11.62
C GLU A 79 17.74 1.07 -12.69
N ILE A 80 17.86 1.57 -13.92
CA ILE A 80 16.94 1.25 -15.01
C ILE A 80 16.95 -0.26 -15.33
N LEU A 81 18.12 -0.91 -15.27
CA LEU A 81 18.21 -2.37 -15.45
C LEU A 81 17.48 -3.12 -14.34
N LYS A 82 17.75 -2.80 -13.07
CA LYS A 82 17.07 -3.40 -11.92
C LYS A 82 15.56 -3.14 -11.95
N ALA A 83 15.13 -1.94 -12.35
CA ALA A 83 13.73 -1.57 -12.51
C ALA A 83 13.02 -2.47 -13.54
N ARG A 84 13.70 -2.79 -14.66
CA ARG A 84 13.16 -3.71 -15.68
C ARG A 84 13.04 -5.14 -15.16
N GLU A 85 13.97 -5.58 -14.34
CA GLU A 85 13.92 -6.91 -13.71
C GLU A 85 12.76 -6.99 -12.71
N ALA A 86 12.63 -5.99 -11.82
CA ALA A 86 11.53 -5.88 -10.86
C ALA A 86 10.17 -5.85 -11.59
N LYS A 87 10.05 -5.00 -12.61
CA LYS A 87 8.87 -4.94 -13.47
C LYS A 87 8.55 -6.29 -14.13
N LYS A 88 9.56 -6.98 -14.66
CA LYS A 88 9.38 -8.28 -15.31
C LYS A 88 8.85 -9.33 -14.32
N PHE A 89 9.39 -9.34 -13.10
CA PHE A 89 8.92 -10.20 -12.02
C PHE A 89 7.45 -9.93 -11.71
N THR A 90 7.08 -8.66 -11.48
CA THR A 90 5.70 -8.25 -11.20
C THR A 90 4.75 -8.59 -12.34
N VAL A 91 5.17 -8.37 -13.60
CA VAL A 91 4.39 -8.77 -14.79
C VAL A 91 4.14 -10.28 -14.80
N GLN A 92 5.16 -11.09 -14.51
CA GLN A 92 5.01 -12.54 -14.49
C GLN A 92 4.03 -12.97 -13.40
N ALA A 93 4.24 -12.52 -12.16
CA ALA A 93 3.37 -12.84 -11.02
C ALA A 93 1.91 -12.49 -11.31
N LEU A 94 1.64 -11.25 -11.74
CA LEU A 94 0.28 -10.76 -11.99
C LEU A 94 -0.40 -11.46 -13.18
N ARG A 95 0.34 -11.81 -14.24
CA ARG A 95 -0.24 -12.45 -15.43
C ARG A 95 -0.46 -13.95 -15.28
N SER A 96 0.29 -14.62 -14.40
CA SER A 96 0.08 -16.04 -14.09
C SER A 96 -0.93 -16.26 -12.96
N ALA A 97 -1.35 -15.20 -12.28
CA ALA A 97 -2.23 -15.25 -11.12
C ALA A 97 -3.59 -15.90 -11.45
N LYS A 98 -4.07 -16.77 -10.57
CA LYS A 98 -5.47 -17.21 -10.58
C LYS A 98 -6.37 -16.21 -9.87
N LYS A 99 -5.85 -15.58 -8.80
CA LYS A 99 -6.52 -14.52 -8.05
C LYS A 99 -5.53 -13.46 -7.59
N ILE A 100 -5.99 -12.22 -7.59
CA ILE A 100 -5.26 -11.08 -7.02
C ILE A 100 -6.20 -10.38 -6.05
N GLU A 101 -5.78 -10.25 -4.80
CA GLU A 101 -6.55 -9.64 -3.72
C GLU A 101 -5.81 -8.41 -3.18
N LEU A 102 -6.50 -7.28 -3.09
CA LEU A 102 -6.01 -6.10 -2.39
C LEU A 102 -6.55 -6.09 -0.96
N LYS A 103 -5.67 -5.84 0.00
CA LYS A 103 -5.97 -5.72 1.43
C LYS A 103 -5.42 -4.42 2.00
N ASN A 104 -5.95 -4.03 3.16
CA ASN A 104 -5.50 -2.86 3.91
C ASN A 104 -5.35 -1.62 3.02
N MET A 105 -6.32 -1.38 2.14
CA MET A 105 -6.21 -0.34 1.13
C MET A 105 -6.22 1.05 1.75
N SER A 106 -5.48 1.97 1.15
CA SER A 106 -5.53 3.40 1.44
C SER A 106 -5.37 4.20 0.14
N ARG A 107 -5.55 5.52 0.22
CA ARG A 107 -5.34 6.42 -0.92
C ARG A 107 -4.10 7.26 -0.68
N ASP A 108 -3.22 7.34 -1.66
CA ASP A 108 -2.07 8.23 -1.59
C ASP A 108 -2.37 9.63 -2.15
N LYS A 109 -1.42 10.56 -2.03
CA LYS A 109 -1.55 11.94 -2.53
C LYS A 109 -1.63 12.06 -4.06
N TYR A 110 -1.34 10.99 -4.79
CA TYR A 110 -1.41 10.90 -6.25
C TYR A 110 -2.65 10.14 -6.73
N PHE A 111 -3.58 9.87 -5.81
CA PHE A 111 -4.83 9.16 -6.05
C PHE A 111 -4.65 7.67 -6.43
N ARG A 112 -3.49 7.08 -6.16
CA ARG A 112 -3.26 5.63 -6.29
C ARG A 112 -3.85 4.90 -5.08
N ILE A 113 -4.27 3.66 -5.30
CA ILE A 113 -4.57 2.74 -4.22
C ILE A 113 -3.23 2.23 -3.69
N ASP A 114 -2.89 2.55 -2.45
CA ASP A 114 -1.80 1.88 -1.74
C ASP A 114 -2.39 0.65 -1.05
N ALA A 115 -1.90 -0.55 -1.34
CA ALA A 115 -2.46 -1.79 -0.80
C ALA A 115 -1.40 -2.86 -0.53
N ASP A 116 -1.73 -3.77 0.40
CA ASP A 116 -1.07 -5.07 0.44
C ASP A 116 -1.67 -5.92 -0.69
N VAL A 117 -0.83 -6.48 -1.57
CA VAL A 117 -1.28 -7.18 -2.77
C VAL A 117 -0.90 -8.65 -2.68
N PHE A 118 -1.92 -9.49 -2.62
CA PHE A 118 -1.77 -10.93 -2.57
C PHE A 118 -2.04 -11.54 -3.94
N VAL A 119 -1.04 -12.24 -4.48
CA VAL A 119 -1.12 -13.00 -5.72
C VAL A 119 -1.13 -14.47 -5.36
N ASP A 120 -2.26 -15.15 -5.59
CA ASP A 120 -2.44 -16.56 -5.20
C ASP A 120 -2.03 -16.83 -3.74
N ASP A 121 -2.48 -15.96 -2.83
CA ASP A 121 -2.21 -15.97 -1.38
C ASP A 121 -0.75 -15.63 -0.96
N ALA A 122 0.13 -15.30 -1.90
CA ALA A 122 1.47 -14.80 -1.61
C ALA A 122 1.54 -13.27 -1.66
N ASP A 123 2.20 -12.65 -0.67
CA ASP A 123 2.41 -11.20 -0.63
C ASP A 123 3.48 -10.79 -1.66
N LEU A 124 3.05 -10.02 -2.67
CA LEU A 124 3.91 -9.60 -3.78
C LEU A 124 5.04 -8.67 -3.34
N ALA A 125 4.82 -7.82 -2.33
CA ALA A 125 5.86 -6.94 -1.82
C ALA A 125 6.98 -7.75 -1.14
N GLN A 126 6.60 -8.75 -0.35
CA GLN A 126 7.56 -9.66 0.29
C GLN A 126 8.33 -10.50 -0.73
N GLU A 127 7.66 -10.98 -1.79
CA GLU A 127 8.34 -11.71 -2.85
C GLU A 127 9.33 -10.82 -3.61
N LEU A 128 9.01 -9.55 -3.92
CA LEU A 128 9.98 -8.61 -4.50
C LEU A 128 11.21 -8.41 -3.61
N ILE A 129 11.02 -8.23 -2.29
CA ILE A 129 12.11 -8.06 -1.32
C ILE A 129 12.99 -9.31 -1.25
N LYS A 130 12.36 -10.49 -1.13
CA LYS A 130 13.04 -11.79 -1.08
C LYS A 130 13.89 -12.05 -2.33
N HIS A 131 13.44 -11.59 -3.48
CA HIS A 131 14.16 -11.69 -4.75
C HIS A 131 15.16 -10.54 -4.99
N GLN A 132 15.36 -9.64 -4.02
CA GLN A 132 16.25 -8.46 -4.12
C GLN A 132 15.86 -7.48 -5.25
N LEU A 133 14.57 -7.47 -5.59
CA LEU A 133 13.98 -6.60 -6.61
C LEU A 133 13.30 -5.36 -6.01
N GLY A 134 13.24 -5.29 -4.69
CA GLY A 134 12.77 -4.14 -3.91
C GLY A 134 13.36 -4.17 -2.51
N VAL A 135 13.20 -3.07 -1.77
CA VAL A 135 13.55 -2.97 -0.35
C VAL A 135 12.32 -2.70 0.49
N ALA A 136 12.32 -3.15 1.74
CA ALA A 136 11.28 -2.75 2.68
C ALA A 136 11.31 -1.22 2.87
N TYR A 137 10.15 -0.57 2.73
CA TYR A 137 10.06 0.88 2.77
C TYR A 137 8.74 1.34 3.41
N SER A 138 8.85 1.99 4.57
CA SER A 138 7.71 2.55 5.31
C SER A 138 7.72 4.08 5.31
N GLY A 139 8.42 4.70 4.35
CA GLY A 139 8.68 6.15 4.33
C GLY A 139 10.10 6.50 4.76
N GLY A 140 10.58 7.69 4.35
CA GLY A 140 11.91 8.18 4.67
C GLY A 140 12.78 8.36 3.42
N ILE A 141 14.07 8.07 3.55
CA ILE A 141 15.04 8.17 2.45
C ILE A 141 15.00 6.87 1.66
N LYS A 142 14.79 6.96 0.35
CA LYS A 142 14.86 5.83 -0.58
C LYS A 142 16.31 5.32 -0.69
N PRO A 143 16.53 4.01 -0.94
CA PRO A 143 17.87 3.51 -1.21
C PRO A 143 18.44 4.12 -2.49
N ASP A 144 19.76 4.15 -2.59
CA ASP A 144 20.45 4.46 -3.83
C ASP A 144 20.50 3.21 -4.72
N TRP A 145 19.70 3.21 -5.79
CA TRP A 145 19.62 2.10 -6.74
C TRP A 145 20.76 2.06 -7.76
N CYS A 146 21.67 3.05 -7.76
CA CYS A 146 22.78 3.14 -8.69
C CYS A 146 24.01 2.30 -8.34
N GLN A 147 23.94 1.55 -7.25
CA GLN A 147 25.03 0.73 -6.75
C GLN A 147 24.98 -0.69 -7.29
#